data_AF-A0A2N2VIJ7-F1
#
_entry.id   AF-A0A2N2VIJ7-F1
#
_cell.length_a   1.000
_cell.length_b   1.000
_cell.length_c   1.000
_cell.angle_alpha   90.00
_cell.angle_beta   90.00
_cell.angle_gamma   90.00
#
_symmetry.space_group_name_H-M   'P 1'
#
loop_
_entity.id
_entity.type
_entity.pdbx_description
1 polymer ?
#
loop_
_entity_poly.entity_id
_entity_poly.type
_entity_poly.pdbx_seq_one_letter_code
_entity_poly.pdbx_strand_id
1 'polypeptide(L)'
;MKFDRNGPNWLNLPNLPLTLKVLFIGYLLVIGLGLCMAGLQIMMTHGMADGKVGLSLDDVVYSYYGNRNGTTLETKLNGSMQDKAPQEVRTEIIKWARKGAPESEWEPRFREVFAQHCIKCHSVIPGIPNFTQYEDVQKAAVIDEGASIQNLTRVSHIHLFGISFIFFFMALIFSLSVNVPRWLKEVTIALPFAFLILDVFSWWLTKWHPGFAWFTIIGGFGYSLASAFMWFTCMYQMLIMSRNGKVYGNAWEADIRLDDL
;
A
#
# COMPACT_ATOMS: atom_id res chain seq x y z
N MET A 1 35.62 17.03 0.30
CA MET A 1 35.93 16.47 1.63
C MET A 1 36.77 15.24 1.36
N LYS A 2 38.06 15.22 1.73
CA LYS A 2 38.95 14.07 1.45
C LYS A 2 38.59 12.93 2.41
N PHE A 3 38.18 11.79 1.87
CA PHE A 3 37.88 10.59 2.66
C PHE A 3 39.19 9.87 2.98
N ASP A 4 39.51 9.76 4.27
CA ASP A 4 40.67 8.99 4.75
C ASP A 4 40.38 7.48 4.62
N ARG A 5 41.26 6.75 3.93
CA ARG A 5 41.20 5.28 3.82
C ARG A 5 41.32 4.59 5.19
N ASN A 6 41.82 5.27 6.21
CA ASN A 6 41.91 4.80 7.60
C ASN A 6 40.69 5.20 8.45
N GLY A 7 39.56 5.57 7.83
CA GLY A 7 38.30 5.76 8.55
C GLY A 7 37.93 4.54 9.40
N PRO A 8 37.06 4.69 10.40
CA PRO A 8 36.78 3.62 11.36
C PRO A 8 36.31 2.33 10.67
N ASN A 9 37.16 1.30 10.65
CA ASN A 9 36.89 -0.03 10.09
C ASN A 9 35.72 -0.78 10.79
N TRP A 10 35.15 -0.21 11.85
CA TRP A 10 33.96 -0.72 12.54
C TRP A 10 32.65 -0.19 11.95
N LEU A 11 32.71 0.86 11.11
CA LEU A 11 31.53 1.54 10.59
C LEU A 11 30.95 0.81 9.36
N ASN A 12 30.53 -0.44 9.58
CA ASN A 12 29.86 -1.31 8.62
C ASN A 12 28.97 -2.34 9.34
N LEU A 13 27.94 -2.85 8.67
CA LEU A 13 26.94 -3.74 9.29
C LEU A 13 27.52 -4.98 10.01
N PRO A 14 28.49 -5.73 9.46
CA PRO A 14 29.07 -6.87 10.17
C PRO A 14 29.89 -6.50 11.42
N ASN A 15 30.56 -5.35 11.44
CA ASN A 15 31.44 -4.94 12.55
C ASN A 15 30.81 -3.93 13.53
N LEU A 16 29.55 -3.54 13.33
CA LEU A 16 28.84 -2.66 14.27
C LEU A 16 28.81 -3.25 15.71
N PRO A 17 28.86 -2.38 16.74
CA PRO A 17 28.59 -2.75 18.12
C PRO A 17 27.24 -3.47 18.29
N LEU A 18 27.17 -4.38 19.25
CA LEU A 18 25.96 -5.18 19.50
C LEU A 18 24.72 -4.31 19.76
N THR A 19 24.88 -3.19 20.46
CA THR A 19 23.78 -2.24 20.75
C THR A 19 23.13 -1.70 19.48
N LEU A 20 23.93 -1.30 18.49
CA LEU A 20 23.41 -0.82 17.20
C LEU A 20 22.83 -1.95 16.35
N LYS A 21 23.42 -3.16 16.38
CA LYS A 21 22.84 -4.32 15.71
C LYS A 21 21.46 -4.67 16.27
N VAL A 22 21.31 -4.69 17.59
CA VAL A 22 20.01 -4.95 18.25
C VAL A 22 18.98 -3.91 17.82
N LEU A 23 19.35 -2.62 17.80
CA LEU A 23 18.48 -1.54 17.33
C LEU A 23 18.05 -1.75 15.86
N PHE A 24 19.01 -1.97 14.97
CA PHE A 24 18.73 -2.09 13.53
C PHE A 24 17.96 -3.37 13.19
N ILE A 25 18.33 -4.51 13.79
CA ILE A 25 17.59 -5.77 13.61
C ILE A 25 16.17 -5.63 14.14
N GLY A 26 15.98 -5.07 15.33
CA GLY A 26 14.65 -4.86 15.92
C GLY A 26 13.77 -3.98 15.02
N TYR A 27 14.32 -2.86 14.54
CA TYR A 27 13.65 -2.00 13.58
C TYR A 27 13.27 -2.74 12.29
N LEU A 28 14.22 -3.44 11.65
CA LEU A 28 14.00 -4.17 10.41
C LEU A 28 12.95 -5.28 10.56
N LEU A 29 12.92 -5.98 11.69
CA LEU A 29 11.91 -7.01 11.97
C LEU A 29 10.51 -6.41 12.10
N VAL A 30 10.37 -5.30 12.84
CA VAL A 30 9.06 -4.63 13.03
C VAL A 30 8.53 -4.07 11.71
N ILE A 31 9.36 -3.38 10.92
CA ILE A 31 8.90 -2.88 9.61
C ILE A 31 8.62 -4.03 8.63
N GLY A 32 9.40 -5.13 8.68
CA GLY A 32 9.17 -6.30 7.82
C GLY A 32 7.81 -6.93 8.11
N LEU A 33 7.47 -7.11 9.39
CA LEU A 33 6.14 -7.56 9.80
C LEU A 33 5.06 -6.56 9.36
N GLY A 34 5.30 -5.26 9.54
CA GLY A 34 4.39 -4.19 9.11
C GLY A 34 4.09 -4.23 7.61
N LEU A 35 5.09 -4.48 6.77
CA LEU A 35 4.94 -4.63 5.31
C LEU A 35 4.10 -5.87 4.95
N CYS A 36 4.29 -7.00 5.65
CA CYS A 36 3.43 -8.18 5.48
C CYS A 36 1.97 -7.88 5.84
N MET A 37 1.74 -7.18 6.95
CA MET A 37 0.38 -6.77 7.36
C MET A 37 -0.24 -5.77 6.38
N ALA A 38 0.55 -4.86 5.80
CA ALA A 38 0.08 -3.96 4.75
C ALA A 38 -0.33 -4.73 3.49
N GLY A 39 0.45 -5.75 3.08
CA GLY A 39 0.08 -6.64 1.99
C GLY A 39 -1.24 -7.37 2.25
N LEU A 40 -1.43 -7.90 3.47
CA LEU A 40 -2.69 -8.51 3.89
C LEU A 40 -3.85 -7.51 3.83
N GLN A 41 -3.64 -6.29 4.31
CA GLN A 41 -4.64 -5.23 4.27
C GLN A 41 -5.07 -4.91 2.83
N ILE A 42 -4.12 -4.80 1.89
CA ILE A 42 -4.42 -4.56 0.46
C ILE A 42 -5.31 -5.66 -0.09
N MET A 43 -5.00 -6.93 0.22
CA MET A 43 -5.81 -8.07 -0.22
C MET A 43 -7.24 -7.99 0.34
N MET A 44 -7.41 -7.53 1.59
CA MET A 44 -8.72 -7.39 2.22
C MET A 44 -9.51 -6.17 1.71
N THR A 45 -8.85 -5.06 1.39
CA THR A 45 -9.54 -3.81 1.02
C THR A 45 -9.74 -3.64 -0.47
N HIS A 46 -8.79 -4.10 -1.27
CA HIS A 46 -8.79 -3.93 -2.73
C HIS A 46 -8.94 -5.24 -3.47
N GLY A 47 -8.45 -6.36 -2.93
CA GLY A 47 -8.35 -7.62 -3.66
C GLY A 47 -9.66 -8.41 -3.86
N MET A 48 -10.80 -7.72 -3.83
CA MET A 48 -12.16 -8.21 -4.07
C MET A 48 -13.03 -7.11 -4.70
N ALA A 49 -12.44 -6.02 -5.20
CA ALA A 49 -13.20 -4.88 -5.72
C ALA A 49 -13.82 -5.21 -7.10
N ASP A 50 -13.19 -6.07 -7.88
CA ASP A 50 -13.67 -6.64 -9.14
C ASP A 50 -14.53 -7.92 -8.95
N GLY A 51 -14.68 -8.38 -7.70
CA GLY A 51 -15.42 -9.59 -7.33
C GLY A 51 -14.64 -10.90 -7.42
N LYS A 52 -13.34 -10.87 -7.70
CA LYS A 52 -12.43 -12.01 -7.71
C LYS A 52 -11.42 -11.90 -6.58
N VAL A 53 -10.97 -13.05 -6.07
CA VAL A 53 -9.92 -13.09 -5.05
C VAL A 53 -8.56 -12.78 -5.69
N GLY A 54 -7.90 -11.73 -5.24
CA GLY A 54 -6.58 -11.33 -5.73
C GLY A 54 -6.49 -9.83 -5.96
N LEU A 55 -5.29 -9.28 -6.13
CA LEU A 55 -5.14 -7.89 -6.58
C LEU A 55 -4.99 -7.88 -8.10
N SER A 56 -6.03 -7.41 -8.79
CA SER A 56 -6.07 -7.26 -10.24
C SER A 56 -5.91 -5.79 -10.66
N LEU A 57 -5.70 -5.56 -11.96
CA LEU A 57 -5.73 -4.21 -12.51
C LEU A 57 -7.12 -3.57 -12.34
N ASP A 58 -8.17 -4.38 -12.51
CA ASP A 58 -9.54 -3.93 -12.41
C ASP A 58 -9.87 -3.51 -10.97
N ASP A 59 -9.31 -4.18 -9.96
CA ASP A 59 -9.46 -3.77 -8.56
C ASP A 59 -8.96 -2.36 -8.30
N VAL A 60 -7.80 -2.01 -8.87
CA VAL A 60 -7.21 -0.67 -8.77
C VAL A 60 -8.09 0.34 -9.49
N VAL A 61 -8.60 0.00 -10.68
CA VAL A 61 -9.53 0.85 -11.42
C VAL A 61 -10.82 1.09 -10.63
N TYR A 62 -11.49 0.05 -10.14
CA TYR A 62 -12.70 0.19 -9.33
C TYR A 62 -12.46 0.99 -8.06
N SER A 63 -11.29 0.83 -7.43
CA SER A 63 -10.95 1.54 -6.19
C SER A 63 -10.76 3.05 -6.40
N TYR A 64 -10.10 3.47 -7.49
CA TYR A 64 -9.72 4.88 -7.69
C TYR A 64 -10.56 5.61 -8.75
N TYR A 65 -10.84 4.96 -9.88
CA TYR A 65 -11.67 5.51 -10.96
C TYR A 65 -13.16 5.30 -10.73
N GLY A 66 -13.53 4.17 -10.11
CA GLY A 66 -14.92 3.74 -9.91
C GLY A 66 -15.55 3.07 -11.13
N ASN A 67 -16.75 2.53 -10.96
CA ASN A 67 -17.56 2.01 -12.05
C ASN A 67 -18.45 3.09 -12.68
N ARG A 68 -18.03 3.68 -13.81
CA ARG A 68 -18.81 4.72 -14.52
C ARG A 68 -20.09 4.21 -15.18
N ASN A 69 -20.27 2.89 -15.28
CA ASN A 69 -21.43 2.25 -15.87
C ASN A 69 -22.38 1.65 -14.82
N GLY A 70 -22.07 1.81 -13.54
CA GLY A 70 -22.83 1.24 -12.43
C GLY A 70 -22.86 2.16 -11.23
N THR A 71 -23.56 1.73 -10.19
CA THR A 71 -23.69 2.50 -8.95
C THR A 71 -22.71 2.01 -7.89
N THR A 72 -22.47 2.82 -6.86
CA THR A 72 -21.60 2.40 -5.74
C THR A 72 -22.16 1.14 -5.06
N LEU A 73 -23.49 1.08 -4.86
CA LEU A 73 -24.17 -0.12 -4.36
C LEU A 73 -23.89 -1.33 -5.26
N GLU A 74 -23.97 -1.17 -6.58
CA GLU A 74 -23.69 -2.25 -7.51
C GLU A 74 -22.26 -2.75 -7.42
N THR A 75 -21.27 -1.85 -7.43
CA THR A 75 -19.85 -2.23 -7.28
C THR A 75 -19.64 -3.00 -5.98
N LYS A 76 -20.21 -2.53 -4.86
CA LYS A 76 -20.06 -3.22 -3.56
C LYS A 76 -20.76 -4.57 -3.52
N LEU A 77 -21.98 -4.69 -4.06
CA LEU A 77 -22.73 -5.95 -4.08
C LEU A 77 -22.18 -7.00 -5.06
N ASN A 78 -21.36 -6.59 -6.04
CA ASN A 78 -20.62 -7.51 -6.89
C ASN A 78 -19.21 -7.81 -6.38
N GLY A 79 -18.64 -6.94 -5.54
CA GLY A 79 -17.32 -7.08 -4.92
C GLY A 79 -17.38 -7.39 -3.43
N SER A 80 -16.85 -6.49 -2.60
CA SER A 80 -16.60 -6.71 -1.17
C SER A 80 -17.83 -7.04 -0.30
N MET A 81 -19.05 -6.81 -0.79
CA MET A 81 -20.32 -7.12 -0.10
C MET A 81 -21.12 -8.23 -0.79
N GLN A 82 -20.52 -8.96 -1.73
CA GLN A 82 -21.15 -10.04 -2.48
C GLN A 82 -21.74 -11.14 -1.58
N ASP A 83 -21.10 -11.44 -0.46
CA ASP A 83 -21.51 -12.48 0.49
C ASP A 83 -22.56 -12.00 1.52
N LYS A 84 -22.98 -10.73 1.48
CA LYS A 84 -23.89 -10.14 2.48
C LYS A 84 -25.37 -10.26 2.15
N ALA A 85 -25.71 -10.65 0.93
CA ALA A 85 -27.09 -10.98 0.56
C ALA A 85 -27.13 -12.07 -0.53
N PRO A 86 -28.22 -12.87 -0.59
CA PRO A 86 -28.43 -13.84 -1.67
C PRO A 86 -28.40 -13.19 -3.06
N GLN A 87 -28.00 -13.95 -4.08
CA GLN A 87 -27.85 -13.45 -5.46
C GLN A 87 -29.12 -12.75 -5.98
N GLU A 88 -30.30 -13.30 -5.69
CA GLU A 88 -31.59 -12.74 -6.11
C GLU A 88 -31.81 -11.34 -5.50
N VAL A 89 -31.59 -11.21 -4.19
CA VAL A 89 -31.71 -9.95 -3.45
C VAL A 89 -30.71 -8.91 -3.96
N ARG A 90 -29.46 -9.31 -4.19
CA ARG A 90 -28.43 -8.40 -4.74
C ARG A 90 -28.84 -7.89 -6.12
N THR A 91 -29.32 -8.79 -6.98
CA THR A 91 -29.77 -8.44 -8.33
C THR A 91 -30.95 -7.47 -8.29
N GLU A 92 -31.87 -7.65 -7.34
CA GLU A 92 -33.00 -6.75 -7.13
C GLU A 92 -32.54 -5.35 -6.69
N ILE A 93 -31.66 -5.26 -5.68
CA ILE A 93 -31.10 -3.99 -5.20
C ILE A 93 -30.34 -3.27 -6.32
N ILE A 94 -29.53 -4.00 -7.10
CA ILE A 94 -28.77 -3.44 -8.22
C ILE A 94 -29.70 -2.83 -9.27
N LYS A 95 -30.77 -3.53 -9.64
CA LYS A 95 -31.76 -3.02 -10.61
C LYS A 95 -32.44 -1.75 -10.11
N TRP A 96 -32.79 -1.69 -8.83
CA TRP A 96 -33.37 -0.50 -8.22
C TRP A 96 -32.38 0.66 -8.14
N ALA A 97 -31.14 0.40 -7.73
CA ALA A 97 -30.09 1.40 -7.68
C ALA A 97 -29.80 2.01 -9.07
N ARG A 98 -29.75 1.18 -10.12
CA ARG A 98 -29.56 1.65 -11.51
C ARG A 98 -30.67 2.57 -12.02
N LYS A 99 -31.87 2.51 -11.44
CA LYS A 99 -32.97 3.46 -11.72
C LYS A 99 -32.86 4.77 -10.95
N GLY A 100 -31.76 5.00 -10.22
CA GLY A 100 -31.59 6.15 -9.32
C GLY A 100 -32.24 5.94 -7.95
N ALA A 101 -32.51 4.70 -7.56
CA ALA A 101 -33.12 4.34 -6.28
C ALA A 101 -34.41 5.13 -5.97
N PRO A 102 -35.47 5.04 -6.78
CA PRO A 102 -36.69 5.83 -6.61
C PRO A 102 -37.30 5.65 -5.21
N GLU A 103 -37.57 6.78 -4.54
CA GLU A 103 -38.11 6.83 -3.17
C GLU A 103 -39.48 6.15 -3.06
N SER A 104 -40.28 6.20 -4.12
CA SER A 104 -41.59 5.54 -4.18
C SER A 104 -41.53 4.02 -3.97
N GLU A 105 -40.36 3.39 -4.21
CA GLU A 105 -40.13 1.96 -4.02
C GLU A 105 -39.45 1.66 -2.66
N TRP A 106 -38.99 2.67 -1.91
CA TRP A 106 -38.25 2.50 -0.66
C TRP A 106 -39.12 1.86 0.44
N GLU A 107 -40.13 2.57 0.92
CA GLU A 107 -41.01 2.07 2.00
C GLU A 107 -41.72 0.75 1.64
N PRO A 108 -42.27 0.58 0.43
CA PRO A 108 -43.02 -0.64 0.10
C PRO A 108 -42.17 -1.90 -0.04
N ARG A 109 -40.86 -1.78 -0.31
CA ARG A 109 -40.00 -2.94 -0.62
C ARG A 109 -38.58 -2.82 -0.06
N PHE A 110 -37.84 -1.79 -0.44
CA PHE A 110 -36.40 -1.77 -0.18
C PHE A 110 -36.02 -1.49 1.27
N ARG A 111 -36.88 -0.81 2.04
CA ARG A 111 -36.66 -0.59 3.48
C ARG A 111 -36.52 -1.92 4.22
N GLU A 112 -37.42 -2.87 3.95
CA GLU A 112 -37.36 -4.19 4.56
C GLU A 112 -36.15 -5.00 4.09
N VAL A 113 -35.85 -4.96 2.77
CA VAL A 113 -34.67 -5.64 2.20
C VAL A 113 -33.38 -5.16 2.84
N PHE A 114 -33.18 -3.85 2.97
CA PHE A 114 -32.01 -3.27 3.63
C PHE A 114 -31.99 -3.58 5.13
N ALA A 115 -33.14 -3.60 5.80
CA ALA A 115 -33.24 -3.99 7.21
C ALA A 115 -32.77 -5.43 7.46
N GLN A 116 -33.15 -6.36 6.57
CA GLN A 116 -32.78 -7.77 6.68
C GLN A 116 -31.31 -8.04 6.39
N HIS A 117 -30.72 -7.35 5.40
CA HIS A 117 -29.40 -7.71 4.87
C HIS A 117 -28.27 -6.72 5.16
N CYS A 118 -28.57 -5.44 5.41
CA CYS A 118 -27.57 -4.38 5.36
C CYS A 118 -27.48 -3.58 6.68
N ILE A 119 -28.62 -3.25 7.29
CA ILE A 119 -28.70 -2.33 8.45
C ILE A 119 -27.93 -2.86 9.67
N LYS A 120 -27.84 -4.18 9.86
CA LYS A 120 -27.10 -4.77 11.00
C LYS A 120 -25.68 -4.21 11.16
N CYS A 121 -24.99 -3.94 10.05
CA CYS A 121 -23.67 -3.33 10.05
C CYS A 121 -23.73 -1.83 9.73
N HIS A 122 -24.56 -1.45 8.75
CA HIS A 122 -24.73 -0.08 8.28
C HIS A 122 -25.60 0.82 9.20
N SER A 123 -25.75 0.48 10.48
CA SER A 123 -26.37 1.36 11.49
C SER A 123 -25.43 1.72 12.63
N VAL A 124 -24.37 0.93 12.83
CA VAL A 124 -23.52 1.00 14.02
C VAL A 124 -22.05 1.23 13.71
N ILE A 125 -21.57 0.85 12.52
CA ILE A 125 -20.15 0.98 12.17
C ILE A 125 -19.86 2.43 11.77
N PRO A 126 -18.99 3.15 12.49
CA PRO A 126 -18.61 4.51 12.11
C PRO A 126 -17.82 4.52 10.80
N GLY A 127 -18.06 5.51 9.94
CA GLY A 127 -17.29 5.74 8.72
C GLY A 127 -17.77 4.98 7.47
N ILE A 128 -18.90 4.26 7.55
CA ILE A 128 -19.61 3.72 6.39
C ILE A 128 -21.02 4.34 6.29
N PRO A 129 -21.68 4.31 5.11
CA PRO A 129 -23.01 4.90 4.94
C PRO A 129 -24.06 4.29 5.89
N ASN A 130 -24.94 5.13 6.45
CA ASN A 130 -25.98 4.68 7.37
C ASN A 130 -27.25 4.30 6.60
N PHE A 131 -27.56 3.01 6.52
CA PHE A 131 -28.71 2.53 5.73
C PHE A 131 -30.04 2.47 6.49
N THR A 132 -30.11 3.08 7.68
CA THR A 132 -31.38 3.31 8.37
C THR A 132 -32.19 4.46 7.75
N GLN A 133 -31.53 5.34 6.99
CA GLN A 133 -32.11 6.51 6.35
C GLN A 133 -32.05 6.35 4.82
N TYR A 134 -33.14 6.68 4.14
CA TYR A 134 -33.24 6.54 2.68
C TYR A 134 -32.20 7.41 1.96
N GLU A 135 -31.96 8.63 2.43
CA GLU A 135 -31.08 9.62 1.81
C GLU A 135 -29.65 9.10 1.70
N ASP A 136 -29.18 8.35 2.70
CA ASP A 136 -27.84 7.78 2.72
C ASP A 136 -27.72 6.54 1.83
N VAL A 137 -28.81 5.78 1.66
CA VAL A 137 -28.88 4.71 0.66
C VAL A 137 -28.89 5.30 -0.74
N GLN A 138 -29.65 6.36 -0.98
CA GLN A 138 -29.74 7.05 -2.26
C GLN A 138 -28.38 7.61 -2.69
N LYS A 139 -27.60 8.18 -1.76
CA LYS A 139 -26.21 8.60 -2.02
C LYS A 139 -25.30 7.43 -2.43
N ALA A 140 -25.57 6.21 -1.97
CA ALA A 140 -24.83 5.02 -2.39
C ALA A 140 -25.36 4.43 -3.71
N ALA A 141 -26.55 4.84 -4.17
CA ALA A 141 -27.13 4.44 -5.45
C ALA A 141 -26.69 5.33 -6.63
N VAL A 142 -25.85 6.34 -6.40
CA VAL A 142 -25.28 7.16 -7.49
C VAL A 142 -24.15 6.43 -8.22
N ILE A 143 -23.78 6.95 -9.39
CA ILE A 143 -22.64 6.46 -10.19
C ILE A 143 -21.40 6.35 -9.31
N ASP A 144 -20.71 5.23 -9.41
CA ASP A 144 -19.49 5.00 -8.65
C ASP A 144 -18.32 5.80 -9.25
N GLU A 145 -17.86 6.80 -8.51
CA GLU A 145 -16.71 7.64 -8.89
C GLU A 145 -15.38 7.22 -8.25
N GLY A 146 -15.37 6.07 -7.57
CA GLY A 146 -14.21 5.56 -6.85
C GLY A 146 -13.85 6.43 -5.63
N ALA A 147 -12.57 6.44 -5.27
CA ALA A 147 -12.07 7.20 -4.13
C ALA A 147 -12.37 8.70 -4.25
N SER A 148 -12.95 9.31 -3.21
CA SER A 148 -13.17 10.77 -3.17
C SER A 148 -11.85 11.55 -3.13
N ILE A 149 -11.87 12.81 -3.57
CA ILE A 149 -10.69 13.69 -3.54
C ILE A 149 -10.18 13.85 -2.10
N GLN A 150 -11.08 13.99 -1.14
CA GLN A 150 -10.73 14.11 0.28
C GLN A 150 -10.04 12.85 0.81
N ASN A 151 -10.57 11.67 0.46
CA ASN A 151 -9.93 10.41 0.83
C ASN A 151 -8.55 10.30 0.18
N LEU A 152 -8.45 10.62 -1.11
CA LEU A 152 -7.22 10.54 -1.88
C LEU A 152 -6.14 11.48 -1.33
N THR A 153 -6.48 12.72 -1.00
CA THR A 153 -5.59 13.68 -0.33
C THR A 153 -5.10 13.15 1.02
N ARG A 154 -6.01 12.62 1.84
CA ARG A 154 -5.67 12.08 3.16
C ARG A 154 -4.70 10.90 3.05
N VAL A 155 -5.00 9.92 2.21
CA VAL A 155 -4.14 8.73 2.07
C VAL A 155 -2.80 9.08 1.42
N SER A 156 -2.79 10.00 0.43
CA SER A 156 -1.56 10.51 -0.19
C SER A 156 -0.64 11.16 0.85
N HIS A 157 -1.20 12.03 1.71
CA HIS A 157 -0.44 12.66 2.79
C HIS A 157 0.18 11.63 3.74
N ILE A 158 -0.63 10.68 4.22
CA ILE A 158 -0.17 9.64 5.16
C ILE A 158 0.92 8.76 4.53
N HIS A 159 0.76 8.34 3.27
CA HIS A 159 1.72 7.46 2.60
C HIS A 159 3.03 8.17 2.27
N LEU A 160 2.97 9.38 1.71
CA LEU A 160 4.17 10.14 1.38
C LEU A 160 5.03 10.40 2.62
N PHE A 161 4.44 10.89 3.72
CA PHE A 161 5.21 11.14 4.93
C PHE A 161 5.60 9.84 5.65
N GLY A 162 4.63 8.95 5.91
CA GLY A 162 4.87 7.73 6.69
C GLY A 162 5.86 6.77 6.04
N ILE A 163 5.67 6.45 4.76
CA ILE A 163 6.51 5.48 4.04
C ILE A 163 7.89 6.07 3.74
N SER A 164 8.00 7.39 3.51
CA SER A 164 9.31 8.03 3.33
C SER A 164 10.23 7.83 4.54
N PHE A 165 9.71 7.84 5.77
CA PHE A 165 10.51 7.56 6.96
C PHE A 165 10.95 6.10 7.00
N ILE A 166 10.08 5.16 6.63
CA ILE A 166 10.44 3.73 6.55
C ILE A 166 11.59 3.54 5.56
N PHE A 167 11.47 4.10 4.36
CA PHE A 167 12.50 4.01 3.34
C PHE A 167 13.78 4.74 3.73
N PHE A 168 13.68 5.89 4.38
CA PHE A 168 14.85 6.63 4.87
C PHE A 168 15.67 5.81 5.87
N PHE A 169 15.07 5.28 6.93
CA PHE A 169 15.81 4.51 7.92
C PHE A 169 16.34 3.19 7.36
N MET A 170 15.55 2.49 6.54
CA MET A 170 16.01 1.26 5.88
C MET A 170 17.18 1.53 4.93
N ALA A 171 17.10 2.57 4.11
CA ALA A 171 18.18 2.99 3.20
C ALA A 171 19.42 3.44 3.97
N LEU A 172 19.25 4.16 5.09
CA LEU A 172 20.34 4.57 5.97
C LEU A 172 21.07 3.35 6.55
N ILE A 173 20.34 2.38 7.09
CA ILE A 173 20.93 1.13 7.60
C ILE A 173 21.63 0.38 6.46
N PHE A 174 21.00 0.27 5.30
CA PHE A 174 21.56 -0.41 4.13
C PHE A 174 22.79 0.29 3.57
N SER A 175 22.92 1.62 3.69
CA SER A 175 24.12 2.34 3.26
C SER A 175 25.40 1.84 3.95
N LEU A 176 25.26 1.32 5.17
CA LEU A 176 26.33 0.71 5.98
C LEU A 176 26.73 -0.71 5.52
N SER A 177 26.07 -1.26 4.50
CA SER A 177 26.39 -2.59 3.97
C SER A 177 27.77 -2.60 3.31
N VAL A 178 28.46 -3.74 3.40
CA VAL A 178 29.75 -3.98 2.72
C VAL A 178 29.58 -4.96 1.57
N ASN A 179 30.55 -5.01 0.65
CA ASN A 179 30.54 -5.90 -0.52
C ASN A 179 29.34 -5.72 -1.46
N VAL A 180 28.70 -4.54 -1.45
CA VAL A 180 27.69 -4.14 -2.43
C VAL A 180 28.31 -3.08 -3.34
N PRO A 181 28.28 -3.25 -4.68
CA PRO A 181 28.79 -2.25 -5.61
C PRO A 181 28.09 -0.90 -5.42
N ARG A 182 28.86 0.19 -5.51
CA ARG A 182 28.37 1.58 -5.38
C ARG A 182 27.09 1.86 -6.16
N TRP A 183 27.10 1.59 -7.47
CA TRP A 183 25.96 1.86 -8.34
C TRP A 183 24.69 1.13 -7.88
N LEU A 184 24.84 -0.11 -7.38
CA LEU A 184 23.72 -0.90 -6.90
C LEU A 184 23.20 -0.34 -5.58
N LYS A 185 24.07 0.15 -4.70
CA LYS A 185 23.65 0.87 -3.48
C LYS A 185 22.84 2.11 -3.81
N GLU A 186 23.39 2.98 -4.67
CA GLU A 186 22.75 4.24 -5.07
C GLU A 186 21.36 3.98 -5.69
N VAL A 187 21.27 3.04 -6.63
CA VAL A 187 20.00 2.66 -7.28
C VAL A 187 19.00 2.08 -6.29
N THR A 188 19.44 1.15 -5.43
CA THR A 188 18.56 0.50 -4.45
C THR A 188 18.04 1.49 -3.41
N ILE A 189 18.86 2.46 -3.01
CA ILE A 189 18.47 3.51 -2.06
C ILE A 189 17.46 4.48 -2.71
N ALA A 190 17.66 4.85 -3.97
CA ALA A 190 16.80 5.82 -4.65
C ALA A 190 15.45 5.23 -5.11
N LEU A 191 15.42 3.98 -5.55
CA LEU A 191 14.25 3.34 -6.16
C LEU A 191 12.98 3.38 -5.30
N PRO A 192 13.01 3.03 -3.99
CA PRO A 192 11.81 3.08 -3.16
C PRO A 192 11.14 4.45 -3.12
N PHE A 193 11.91 5.53 -3.08
CA PHE A 193 11.36 6.89 -3.09
C PHE A 193 10.74 7.25 -4.45
N ALA A 194 11.42 6.90 -5.55
CA ALA A 194 10.89 7.13 -6.89
C ALA A 194 9.57 6.36 -7.12
N PHE A 195 9.51 5.11 -6.68
CA PHE A 195 8.31 4.30 -6.78
C PHE A 195 7.20 4.71 -5.82
N LEU A 196 7.51 5.21 -4.61
CA LEU A 196 6.51 5.81 -3.71
C LEU A 196 5.83 7.02 -4.36
N ILE A 197 6.64 7.88 -4.98
CA ILE A 197 6.13 9.04 -5.71
C ILE A 197 5.24 8.56 -6.87
N LEU A 198 5.73 7.62 -7.69
CA LEU A 198 4.99 7.07 -8.82
C LEU A 198 3.65 6.45 -8.38
N ASP A 199 3.66 5.68 -7.30
CA ASP A 199 2.47 5.00 -6.75
C ASP A 199 1.41 6.01 -6.28
N VAL A 200 1.80 7.02 -5.50
CA VAL A 200 0.83 8.05 -5.07
C VAL A 200 0.30 8.84 -6.27
N PHE A 201 1.17 9.22 -7.21
CA PHE A 201 0.75 9.91 -8.43
C PHE A 201 -0.18 9.04 -9.29
N SER A 202 0.05 7.73 -9.37
CA SER A 202 -0.77 6.84 -10.19
C SER A 202 -2.19 6.74 -9.67
N TRP A 203 -2.44 6.84 -8.36
CA TRP A 203 -3.80 6.85 -7.82
C TRP A 203 -4.60 8.08 -8.31
N TRP A 204 -3.97 9.25 -8.32
CA TRP A 204 -4.56 10.49 -8.86
C TRP A 204 -4.82 10.40 -10.35
N LEU A 205 -3.85 9.91 -11.11
CA LEU A 205 -4.02 9.72 -12.55
C LEU A 205 -5.11 8.68 -12.87
N THR A 206 -5.17 7.59 -12.10
CA THR A 206 -6.18 6.53 -12.26
C THR A 206 -7.57 7.08 -12.01
N LYS A 207 -7.74 7.98 -11.03
CA LYS A 207 -9.04 8.63 -10.77
C LYS A 207 -9.59 9.37 -12.00
N TRP A 208 -8.72 9.89 -12.87
CA TRP A 208 -9.14 10.59 -14.09
C TRP A 208 -9.19 9.67 -15.31
N HIS A 209 -8.30 8.68 -15.40
CA HIS A 209 -8.27 7.75 -16.52
C HIS A 209 -7.80 6.35 -16.07
N PRO A 210 -8.59 5.29 -16.32
CA PRO A 210 -8.33 3.96 -15.76
C PRO A 210 -7.01 3.33 -16.24
N GLY A 211 -6.49 3.72 -17.40
CA GLY A 211 -5.24 3.19 -17.96
C GLY A 211 -3.99 3.42 -17.09
N PHE A 212 -4.03 4.36 -16.14
CA PHE A 212 -2.90 4.62 -15.24
C PHE A 212 -2.80 3.63 -14.06
N ALA A 213 -3.80 2.74 -13.88
CA ALA A 213 -3.81 1.76 -12.80
C ALA A 213 -2.59 0.82 -12.80
N TRP A 214 -1.99 0.57 -13.97
CA TRP A 214 -0.77 -0.24 -14.09
C TRP A 214 0.42 0.37 -13.35
N PHE A 215 0.50 1.70 -13.26
CA PHE A 215 1.60 2.38 -12.55
C PHE A 215 1.53 2.13 -11.04
N THR A 216 0.33 1.94 -10.47
CA THR A 216 0.14 1.55 -9.07
C THR A 216 0.74 0.17 -8.81
N ILE A 217 0.49 -0.79 -9.69
CA ILE A 217 1.01 -2.16 -9.57
C ILE A 217 2.55 -2.16 -9.71
N ILE A 218 3.06 -1.45 -10.72
CA ILE A 218 4.51 -1.32 -10.97
C ILE A 218 5.19 -0.62 -9.78
N GLY A 219 4.60 0.47 -9.26
CA GLY A 219 5.10 1.19 -8.10
C GLY A 219 5.19 0.29 -6.87
N GLY A 220 4.05 -0.34 -6.52
CA GLY A 220 3.92 -1.30 -5.43
C GLY A 220 4.98 -2.40 -5.46
N PHE A 221 5.12 -3.07 -6.59
CA PHE A 221 6.09 -4.15 -6.77
C PHE A 221 7.53 -3.62 -6.72
N GLY A 222 7.80 -2.49 -7.36
CA GLY A 222 9.12 -1.90 -7.49
C GLY A 222 9.75 -1.52 -6.15
N TYR A 223 9.03 -0.77 -5.32
CA TYR A 223 9.56 -0.43 -3.99
C TYR A 223 9.63 -1.66 -3.08
N SER A 224 8.74 -2.64 -3.23
CA SER A 224 8.74 -3.86 -2.41
C SER A 224 9.97 -4.72 -2.69
N LEU A 225 10.35 -4.87 -3.96
CA LEU A 225 11.54 -5.62 -4.35
C LEU A 225 12.84 -4.96 -3.84
N ALA A 226 12.96 -3.63 -4.01
CA ALA A 226 14.10 -2.88 -3.51
C ALA A 226 14.20 -2.97 -1.97
N SER A 227 13.06 -2.87 -1.27
CA SER A 227 12.99 -3.01 0.19
C SER A 227 13.38 -4.40 0.65
N ALA A 228 12.92 -5.46 -0.02
CA ALA A 228 13.28 -6.83 0.29
C ALA A 228 14.79 -7.07 0.14
N PHE A 229 15.39 -6.60 -0.95
CA PHE A 229 16.83 -6.74 -1.16
C PHE A 229 17.65 -6.04 -0.06
N MET A 230 17.29 -4.80 0.32
CA MET A 230 17.94 -4.11 1.43
C MET A 230 17.78 -4.87 2.74
N TRP A 231 16.56 -5.32 3.03
CA TRP A 231 16.24 -6.05 4.26
C TRP A 231 17.08 -7.32 4.39
N PHE A 232 17.08 -8.17 3.36
CA PHE A 232 17.84 -9.43 3.38
C PHE A 232 19.34 -9.19 3.49
N THR A 233 19.87 -8.20 2.76
CA THR A 233 21.29 -7.84 2.83
C THR A 233 21.67 -7.39 4.24
N CYS A 234 20.89 -6.49 4.84
CA CYS A 234 21.15 -5.99 6.18
C CYS A 234 21.10 -7.10 7.24
N MET A 235 20.07 -7.93 7.19
CA MET A 235 19.89 -9.04 8.13
C MET A 235 21.01 -10.07 7.99
N TYR A 236 21.37 -10.45 6.76
CA TYR A 236 22.47 -11.37 6.49
C TYR A 236 23.80 -10.84 7.05
N GLN A 237 24.11 -9.57 6.80
CA GLN A 237 25.38 -8.98 7.24
C GLN A 237 25.47 -8.88 8.77
N MET A 238 24.39 -8.49 9.44
CA MET A 238 24.39 -8.35 10.90
C MET A 238 24.31 -9.70 11.63
N LEU A 239 23.59 -10.70 11.10
CA LEU A 239 23.35 -11.98 11.79
C LEU A 239 24.36 -13.08 11.44
N ILE A 240 24.76 -13.18 10.18
CA ILE A 240 25.59 -14.29 9.67
C ILE A 240 27.02 -13.80 9.47
N MET A 241 27.21 -12.75 8.68
CA MET A 241 28.54 -12.25 8.33
C MET A 241 29.30 -11.71 9.54
N SER A 242 28.61 -11.12 10.52
CA SER A 242 29.20 -10.69 11.80
C SER A 242 29.88 -11.82 12.59
N ARG A 243 29.57 -13.10 12.32
CA ARG A 243 30.07 -14.23 13.11
C ARG A 243 31.40 -14.79 12.61
N ASN A 244 31.88 -14.36 11.45
CA ASN A 244 33.06 -14.95 10.83
C ASN A 244 34.40 -14.35 11.26
N GLY A 245 34.39 -13.44 12.26
CA GLY A 245 35.60 -12.84 12.83
C GLY A 245 36.38 -11.91 11.89
N LYS A 246 35.90 -11.69 10.66
CA LYS A 246 36.55 -10.79 9.70
C LYS A 246 36.23 -9.34 10.03
N VAL A 247 37.22 -8.49 9.88
CA VAL A 247 37.04 -7.03 9.84
C VAL A 247 36.85 -6.64 8.38
N TYR A 248 35.73 -6.02 8.09
CA TYR A 248 35.43 -5.42 6.80
C TYR A 248 35.87 -3.97 6.81
N GLY A 249 36.21 -3.45 5.64
CA GLY A 249 36.55 -2.03 5.50
C GLY A 249 35.36 -1.11 5.78
N ASN A 250 35.60 0.19 5.62
CA ASN A 250 34.54 1.19 5.77
C ASN A 250 33.38 0.87 4.78
N ALA A 251 32.12 1.00 5.23
CA ALA A 251 30.96 0.72 4.39
C ALA A 251 30.94 1.50 3.06
N TRP A 252 31.53 2.70 3.04
CA TRP A 252 31.63 3.56 1.86
C TRP A 252 33.01 3.52 1.21
N GLU A 253 33.87 2.55 1.55
CA GLU A 253 35.20 2.40 0.92
C GLU A 253 35.09 2.24 -0.59
N ALA A 254 34.08 1.49 -1.07
CA ALA A 254 33.77 1.34 -2.50
C ALA A 254 33.21 2.62 -3.15
N ASP A 255 32.83 3.63 -2.34
CA ASP A 255 32.26 4.90 -2.82
C ASP A 255 33.32 5.99 -3.00
N ILE A 256 34.53 5.77 -2.50
CA ILE A 256 35.71 6.63 -2.68
C ILE A 256 36.20 6.47 -4.13
N ARG A 257 36.08 7.50 -4.97
CA ARG A 257 36.70 7.46 -6.30
C ARG A 257 38.22 7.55 -6.13
N LEU A 258 38.96 6.86 -6.98
CA LEU A 258 40.44 6.98 -7.02
C LEU A 258 40.88 8.43 -7.27
N ASP A 259 40.03 9.22 -7.94
CA ASP A 259 40.25 10.64 -8.26
C ASP A 259 39.98 11.59 -7.08
N ASP A 260 39.34 11.10 -6.00
CA ASP A 260 39.00 11.88 -4.79
C ASP A 260 40.11 11.83 -3.70
N LEU A 261 41.25 11.19 -4.00
CA LEU A 261 42.44 11.03 -3.12
C LEU A 261 43.51 12.10 -3.44
#